data_AF-A0A2N5GA58-F1
#
_entry.id   AF-A0A2N5GA58-F1
#
_cell.length_a   1.000
_cell.length_b   1.000
_cell.length_c   1.000
_cell.angle_alpha   90.00
_cell.angle_beta   90.00
_cell.angle_gamma   90.00
#
_symmetry.space_group_name_H-M   'P 1'
#
loop_
_entity.id
_entity.type
_entity.pdbx_description
1 polymer ?
#
loop_
_entity_poly.entity_id
_entity_poly.type
_entity_poly.pdbx_seq_one_letter_code
_entity_poly.pdbx_strand_id
1 'polypeptide(L)'
;MDSVSFPSAAHILKPQEAANRTYTPSEAQQKFSAILKESIEKVNEAQQKSDLLTEKLAKGENVDLHQVMIEAQKASISLQLTMEIRNKAVEAYQEIMRMQV
;
A
#
# COMPACT_ATOMS: atom_id res chain seq x y z
N MET A 1 -11.64 -0.33 -60.55
CA MET A 1 -12.38 -0.93 -59.41
C MET A 1 -11.32 -1.58 -58.55
N ASP A 2 -10.57 -0.74 -57.85
CA ASP A 2 -9.33 -1.12 -57.18
C ASP A 2 -9.67 -1.60 -55.77
N SER A 3 -9.26 -2.84 -55.51
CA SER A 3 -9.54 -3.60 -54.30
C SER A 3 -9.07 -2.84 -53.07
N VAL A 4 -10.01 -2.50 -52.20
CA VAL A 4 -9.76 -1.98 -50.86
C VAL A 4 -9.00 -3.06 -50.07
N SER A 5 -7.72 -2.81 -49.82
CA SER A 5 -6.88 -3.63 -48.95
C SER A 5 -7.18 -3.26 -47.50
N PHE A 6 -7.74 -4.21 -46.74
CA PHE A 6 -7.92 -4.05 -45.30
C PHE A 6 -6.62 -4.42 -44.59
N PRO A 7 -6.03 -3.55 -43.74
CA PRO A 7 -4.93 -3.95 -42.87
C PRO A 7 -5.44 -4.96 -41.85
N SER A 8 -4.77 -6.12 -41.84
CA SER A 8 -5.02 -7.26 -40.97
C SER A 8 -5.17 -6.86 -39.50
N ALA A 9 -6.36 -7.11 -38.93
CA ALA A 9 -6.68 -6.95 -37.50
C ALA A 9 -6.06 -8.05 -36.61
N ALA A 10 -4.86 -8.53 -36.96
CA ALA A 10 -4.16 -9.59 -36.23
C ALA A 10 -2.99 -9.08 -35.35
N HIS A 11 -2.76 -7.77 -35.24
CA HIS A 11 -1.64 -7.24 -34.46
C HIS A 11 -1.96 -6.83 -33.01
N ILE A 12 -3.19 -7.01 -32.52
CA ILE A 12 -3.63 -6.48 -31.20
C ILE A 12 -3.64 -7.54 -30.08
N LEU A 13 -2.97 -8.69 -30.26
CA LEU A 13 -2.81 -9.66 -29.18
C LEU A 13 -1.37 -10.16 -29.13
N LYS A 14 -0.44 -9.28 -28.76
CA LYS A 14 0.76 -9.72 -28.03
C LYS A 14 0.33 -9.89 -26.58
N PRO A 15 0.39 -11.10 -25.99
CA PRO A 15 0.35 -11.24 -24.55
C PRO A 15 1.52 -10.40 -24.03
N GLN A 16 1.22 -9.33 -23.32
CA GLN A 16 2.22 -8.63 -22.54
C GLN A 16 2.62 -9.63 -21.46
N GLU A 17 3.74 -10.33 -21.68
CA GLU A 17 4.42 -11.10 -20.65
C GLU A 17 4.64 -10.14 -19.48
N ALA A 18 3.79 -10.27 -18.46
CA ALA A 18 4.07 -9.73 -17.15
C ALA A 18 5.34 -10.43 -16.70
N ALA A 19 6.48 -9.77 -16.92
CA ALA A 19 7.78 -10.22 -16.48
C ALA A 19 7.69 -10.46 -14.98
N ASN A 20 7.48 -11.72 -14.60
CA ASN A 20 7.48 -12.18 -13.23
C ASN A 20 8.93 -12.09 -12.76
N ARG A 21 9.33 -10.89 -12.31
CA ARG A 21 10.67 -10.65 -11.79
C ARG A 21 10.79 -11.43 -10.49
N THR A 22 11.28 -12.66 -10.60
CA THR A 22 11.70 -13.47 -9.46
C THR A 22 12.92 -12.80 -8.85
N TYR A 23 12.70 -11.98 -7.83
CA TYR A 23 13.79 -11.40 -7.06
C TYR A 23 14.52 -12.52 -6.32
N THR A 24 15.84 -12.53 -6.41
CA THR A 24 16.63 -13.40 -5.55
C THR A 24 16.42 -12.98 -4.08
N PRO A 25 16.56 -13.88 -3.10
CA PRO A 25 16.41 -13.55 -1.68
C PRO A 25 17.26 -12.34 -1.24
N SER A 26 18.44 -12.18 -1.85
CA SER A 26 19.35 -11.04 -1.59
C SER A 26 18.81 -9.72 -2.14
N GLU A 27 18.29 -9.70 -3.37
CA GLU A 27 17.67 -8.51 -3.97
C GLU A 27 16.38 -8.10 -3.25
N ALA A 28 15.60 -9.07 -2.79
CA ALA A 28 14.41 -8.82 -1.98
C ALA A 28 14.78 -8.16 -0.64
N GLN A 29 15.85 -8.61 0.00
CA GLN A 29 16.34 -8.04 1.25
C GLN A 29 16.88 -6.62 1.08
N GLN A 30 17.63 -6.34 0.01
CA GLN A 30 18.11 -4.98 -0.29
C GLN A 30 16.96 -4.01 -0.57
N LYS A 31 15.95 -4.44 -1.35
CA LYS A 31 14.75 -3.63 -1.59
C LYS A 31 13.95 -3.39 -0.32
N PHE A 32 13.82 -4.40 0.54
CA PHE A 32 13.16 -4.26 1.83
C PHE A 32 13.89 -3.25 2.73
N SER A 33 15.22 -3.34 2.84
CA SER A 33 16.00 -2.38 3.61
C SER A 33 15.88 -0.94 3.09
N ALA A 34 15.82 -0.76 1.76
CA ALA A 34 15.61 0.56 1.16
C ALA A 34 14.22 1.12 1.50
N ILE A 35 13.17 0.30 1.35
CA ILE A 35 11.80 0.68 1.70
C ILE A 35 11.67 0.98 3.19
N LEU A 36 12.33 0.19 4.05
CA LEU A 36 12.32 0.40 5.49
C LEU A 36 12.97 1.74 5.85
N LYS A 37 14.12 2.06 5.26
CA LYS A 37 14.79 3.34 5.47
C LYS A 37 13.93 4.52 5.04
N GLU A 38 13.34 4.45 3.85
CA GLU A 38 12.43 5.48 3.34
C GLU A 38 11.19 5.64 4.23
N SER A 39 10.67 4.53 4.75
CA SER A 39 9.53 4.54 5.67
C SER A 39 9.88 5.23 6.99
N ILE A 40 11.07 4.98 7.55
CA ILE A 40 11.55 5.65 8.77
C ILE A 40 11.71 7.17 8.53
N GLU A 41 12.26 7.57 7.39
CA GLU A 41 12.39 8.98 7.03
C GLU A 41 11.01 9.66 6.90
N LYS A 42 10.03 8.99 6.26
CA LYS A 42 8.64 9.48 6.16
C LYS A 42 7.96 9.63 7.51
N VAL A 43 8.20 8.71 8.45
CA VAL A 43 7.66 8.81 9.82
C VAL A 43 8.25 10.04 10.53
N ASN A 44 9.54 10.29 10.38
CA ASN A 44 10.18 11.47 10.96
C ASN A 44 9.63 12.79 10.38
N GLU A 45 9.39 12.85 9.07
CA GLU A 45 8.72 14.00 8.45
C GLU A 45 7.27 14.17 8.95
N ALA A 46 6.52 13.06 9.07
CA ALA A 46 5.16 13.09 9.58
C ALA A 46 5.10 13.57 11.04
N GLN A 47 6.07 13.17 11.87
CA GLN A 47 6.19 13.64 13.26
C GLN A 47 6.44 15.15 13.33
N GLN A 48 7.42 15.67 12.58
CA GLN A 48 7.69 17.10 12.54
C GLN A 48 6.47 17.91 12.06
N LYS A 49 5.76 17.40 11.06
CA LYS A 49 4.52 18.01 10.58
C LYS A 49 3.42 17.98 11.63
N SER A 50 3.31 16.88 12.38
CA SER A 50 2.36 16.74 13.48
C SER A 50 2.66 17.74 14.60
N ASP A 51 3.92 17.94 14.97
CA ASP A 51 4.33 18.90 16.00
C ASP A 51 3.94 20.33 15.59
N LEU A 52 4.17 20.69 14.32
CA LEU A 52 3.76 21.96 13.73
C LEU A 52 2.24 22.17 13.71
N LEU A 53 1.48 21.10 13.43
CA LEU A 53 0.02 21.13 13.45
C LEU A 53 -0.54 21.18 14.87
N THR A 54 0.08 20.51 15.84
CA THR A 54 -0.27 20.60 17.27
C THR A 54 -0.01 22.00 17.80
N GLU A 55 1.08 22.65 17.38
CA GLU A 55 1.34 24.05 17.72
C GLU A 55 0.28 25.00 17.14
N LYS A 56 -0.22 24.71 15.93
CA LYS A 56 -1.34 25.44 15.31
C LYS A 56 -2.68 25.14 15.97
N LEU A 57 -2.93 23.90 16.38
CA LEU A 57 -4.15 23.50 17.07
C LEU A 57 -4.23 24.11 18.48
N ALA A 58 -3.10 24.20 19.20
CA ALA A 58 -3.00 24.92 20.46
C ALA A 58 -3.32 26.43 20.32
N LYS A 59 -3.26 26.97 19.09
CA LYS A 59 -3.71 28.33 18.76
C LYS A 59 -5.22 28.44 18.48
N GLY A 60 -5.97 27.33 18.52
CA GLY A 60 -7.44 27.32 18.64
C GLY A 60 -8.22 27.39 17.33
N GLU A 61 -7.86 26.62 16.32
CA GLU A 61 -8.61 26.58 15.05
C GLU A 61 -9.83 25.61 15.08
N ASN A 62 -10.89 26.03 14.38
CA ASN A 62 -12.27 25.49 14.41
C ASN A 62 -12.36 24.00 14.02
N VAL A 63 -12.94 23.17 14.89
CA VAL A 63 -13.25 21.76 14.61
C VAL A 63 -14.76 21.57 14.48
N ASP A 64 -15.19 21.06 13.32
CA ASP A 64 -16.59 20.75 13.03
C ASP A 64 -16.97 19.37 13.63
N LEU A 65 -18.01 19.33 14.46
CA LEU A 65 -18.50 18.12 15.14
C LEU A 65 -18.82 16.97 14.17
N HIS A 66 -19.27 17.28 12.95
CA HIS A 66 -19.55 16.26 11.94
C HIS A 66 -18.29 15.52 11.51
N GLN A 67 -17.16 16.22 11.47
CA GLN A 67 -15.88 15.66 11.09
C GLN A 67 -15.37 14.68 12.16
N VAL A 68 -15.55 15.01 13.44
CA VAL A 68 -15.18 14.11 14.56
C VAL A 68 -15.93 12.78 14.48
N MET A 69 -17.23 12.79 14.18
CA MET A 69 -18.01 11.56 14.07
C MET A 69 -17.57 10.69 12.89
N ILE A 70 -17.29 11.31 11.74
CA ILE A 70 -16.81 10.61 10.54
C ILE A 70 -15.45 9.96 10.82
N GLU A 71 -14.52 10.71 11.41
CA GLU A 71 -13.21 10.18 11.75
C GLU A 71 -13.29 9.05 12.80
N ALA A 72 -14.19 9.15 13.78
CA ALA A 72 -14.43 8.08 14.75
C ALA A 72 -14.95 6.79 14.10
N GLN A 73 -15.91 6.90 13.16
CA GLN A 73 -16.41 5.74 12.41
C GLN A 73 -15.32 5.12 11.52
N LYS A 74 -14.54 5.96 10.83
CA LYS A 74 -13.42 5.52 9.99
C LYS A 74 -12.34 4.80 10.81
N ALA A 75 -12.02 5.31 12.00
CA ALA A 75 -11.07 4.68 12.92
C ALA A 75 -11.57 3.30 13.38
N SER A 76 -12.85 3.18 13.73
CA SER A 76 -13.46 1.91 14.15
C SER A 76 -13.38 0.85 13.04
N ILE A 77 -13.76 1.19 11.80
CA ILE A 77 -13.70 0.29 10.65
C ILE A 77 -12.25 -0.10 10.33
N SER A 78 -11.32 0.87 10.39
CA SER A 78 -9.91 0.62 10.13
C SER A 78 -9.29 -0.33 11.17
N LEU A 79 -9.69 -0.21 12.44
CA LEU A 79 -9.26 -1.11 13.51
C LEU A 79 -9.76 -2.54 13.28
N GLN A 80 -11.03 -2.69 12.88
CA GLN A 80 -11.59 -3.99 12.52
C GLN A 80 -10.82 -4.63 11.36
N LEU A 81 -10.58 -3.87 10.29
CA LEU A 81 -9.77 -4.34 9.15
C LEU A 81 -8.36 -4.75 9.58
N THR A 82 -7.73 -3.99 10.47
CA THR A 82 -6.39 -4.30 10.99
C THR A 82 -6.37 -5.62 11.75
N MET A 83 -7.41 -5.91 12.53
CA MET A 83 -7.53 -7.19 13.23
C MET A 83 -7.63 -8.36 12.26
N GLU A 84 -8.41 -8.22 11.19
CA GLU A 84 -8.53 -9.25 10.14
C GLU A 84 -7.20 -9.49 9.43
N ILE A 85 -6.50 -8.42 9.05
CA ILE A 85 -5.17 -8.52 8.43
C ILE A 85 -4.18 -9.19 9.39
N ARG A 86 -4.18 -8.82 10.68
CA ARG A 86 -3.32 -9.45 11.70
C ARG A 86 -3.58 -10.95 11.78
N ASN A 87 -4.84 -11.35 11.86
CA ASN A 87 -5.22 -12.75 11.95
C ASN A 87 -4.75 -13.53 10.71
N LYS A 88 -4.96 -12.99 9.50
CA LYS A 88 -4.50 -13.60 8.25
C LYS A 88 -2.98 -13.67 8.13
N ALA A 89 -2.25 -12.69 8.64
CA ALA A 89 -0.79 -12.73 8.68
C ALA A 89 -0.26 -13.83 9.62
N VAL A 90 -0.91 -14.03 10.78
CA VAL A 90 -0.59 -15.12 11.71
C VAL A 90 -0.89 -16.48 11.08
N GLU A 91 -2.05 -16.63 10.43
CA GLU A 91 -2.39 -17.85 9.68
C GLU A 91 -1.35 -18.17 8.59
N ALA A 92 -0.97 -17.17 7.79
CA ALA A 92 0.03 -17.34 6.72
C ALA A 92 1.40 -17.74 7.28
N TYR A 93 1.81 -17.19 8.43
CA TYR A 93 3.04 -17.59 9.09
C TYR A 93 2.98 -19.05 9.59
N GLN A 94 1.85 -19.44 10.20
CA GLN A 94 1.65 -20.82 10.66
C GLN A 94 1.65 -21.81 9.49
N GLU A 95 1.07 -21.44 8.35
CA GLU A 95 1.05 -22.27 7.15
C GLU A 95 2.46 -22.48 6.57
N ILE A 96 3.26 -21.41 6.48
CA ILE A 96 4.67 -21.52 6.04
C ILE A 96 5.47 -22.46 6.94
N MET A 97 5.26 -22.38 8.27
CA MET A 97 5.90 -23.28 9.23
C MET A 97 5.50 -24.74 9.05
N ARG A 98 4.24 -25.01 8.64
CA ARG A 98 3.76 -26.37 8.34
C ARG A 98 4.29 -26.93 7.02
N MET A 99 4.67 -26.09 6.07
CA MET A 99 5.26 -26.54 4.80
C MET A 99 6.73 -26.95 4.90
N GLN A 100 7.44 -26.53 5.96
CA GLN A 100 8.89 -26.74 6.11
C GLN A 100 9.28 -27.97 6.95
N VAL A 101 8.31 -28.75 7.45
CA VAL A 101 8.56 -30.01 8.18
C VAL A 101 8.36 -31.24 7.32
#